data_AF-A0A3D5N2E6-F1
#
_entry.id   AF-A0A3D5N2E6-F1
#
_cell.length_a   1.000
_cell.length_b   1.000
_cell.length_c   1.000
_cell.angle_alpha   90.00
_cell.angle_beta   90.00
_cell.angle_gamma   90.00
#
_symmetry.space_group_name_H-M   'P 1'
#
loop_
_entity.id
_entity.type
_entity.pdbx_description
1 polymer ?
#
loop_
_entity_poly.entity_id
_entity_poly.type
_entity_poly.pdbx_seq_one_letter_code
_entity_poly.pdbx_strand_id
1 'polypeptide(L)'
;ADRAVALRRLGDLLEDHMDEFIAICQREAGKLYSDGVAEVREAVDFCRYYANRAEETFRDGGPLEGRGVFVCISPRNFPLAIFLGQAT
;
A
#
# COMPACT_ATOMS: atom_id res chain seq x y z
N ALA A 1 -9.62 6.03 13.68
CA ALA A 1 -9.29 7.19 12.82
C ALA A 1 -7.80 7.22 12.48
N ASP A 2 -6.90 7.19 13.48
CA ASP A 2 -5.45 7.40 13.30
C ASP A 2 -4.78 6.46 12.28
N ARG A 3 -5.15 5.17 12.26
CA ARG A 3 -4.61 4.21 11.28
C ARG A 3 -4.98 4.56 9.85
N ALA A 4 -6.24 4.92 9.59
CA ALA A 4 -6.70 5.29 8.24
C ALA A 4 -6.01 6.58 7.76
N VAL A 5 -5.79 7.54 8.67
CA VAL A 5 -5.02 8.75 8.38
C VAL A 5 -3.56 8.42 8.04
N ALA A 6 -2.93 7.51 8.80
CA ALA A 6 -1.57 7.06 8.51
C ALA A 6 -1.45 6.39 7.13
N LEU A 7 -2.43 5.55 6.76
CA LEU A 7 -2.46 4.94 5.42
C LEU A 7 -2.63 5.97 4.30
N ARG A 8 -3.54 6.95 4.45
CA ARG A 8 -3.68 8.03 3.46
C ARG A 8 -2.39 8.81 3.29
N ARG A 9 -1.76 9.19 4.41
CA ARG A 9 -0.46 9.88 4.39
C ARG A 9 0.63 9.06 3.71
N LEU A 10 0.66 7.74 3.92
CA LEU A 10 1.59 6.86 3.20
C LEU A 10 1.31 6.88 1.69
N GLY A 11 0.05 6.81 1.29
CA GLY A 11 -0.36 6.96 -0.12
C GLY A 11 0.10 8.27 -0.74
N ASP A 12 -0.08 9.40 -0.03
CA ASP A 12 0.35 10.71 -0.51
C ASP A 12 1.88 10.79 -0.65
N LEU A 13 2.64 10.24 0.30
CA LEU A 13 4.10 10.16 0.21
C LEU A 13 4.59 9.27 -0.94
N LEU A 14 3.87 8.19 -1.26
CA LEU A 14 4.18 7.35 -2.43
C LEU A 14 3.95 8.10 -3.74
N GLU A 15 2.93 8.95 -3.82
CA GLU A 15 2.69 9.82 -4.98
C GLU A 15 3.76 10.92 -5.10
N ASP A 16 4.09 11.59 -3.99
CA ASP A 16 5.12 12.64 -3.95
C ASP A 16 6.51 12.11 -4.37
N HIS A 17 6.78 10.84 -4.10
CA HIS A 17 8.05 10.16 -4.43
C HIS A 17 7.92 9.15 -5.58
N MET A 18 6.91 9.29 -6.43
CA MET A 18 6.60 8.28 -7.46
C MET A 18 7.78 7.97 -8.37
N ASP A 19 8.50 9.00 -8.85
CA ASP A 19 9.66 8.83 -9.74
C ASP A 19 10.79 8.02 -9.09
N GLU A 20 11.01 8.21 -7.78
CA GLU A 20 12.03 7.49 -7.01
C GLU A 20 11.67 6.00 -6.90
N PHE A 21 10.43 5.68 -6.56
CA PHE A 21 9.98 4.29 -6.45
C PHE A 21 9.94 3.59 -7.81
N ILE A 22 9.53 4.28 -8.88
CA ILE A 22 9.63 3.73 -10.25
C ILE A 22 11.08 3.37 -10.55
N ALA A 23 12.02 4.28 -10.31
CA ALA A 23 13.44 4.04 -10.57
C ALA A 23 13.98 2.85 -9.77
N ILE A 24 13.58 2.68 -8.51
CA ILE A 24 13.94 1.51 -7.68
C ILE A 24 13.36 0.23 -8.29
N CYS A 25 12.08 0.20 -8.65
CA CYS A 25 11.46 -0.97 -9.29
C CYS A 25 12.14 -1.36 -10.61
N GLN A 26 12.58 -0.38 -11.41
CA GLN A 26 13.33 -0.65 -12.63
C GLN A 26 14.73 -1.23 -12.32
N ARG A 27 15.46 -0.61 -11.38
CA ARG A 27 16.86 -0.98 -11.10
C ARG A 27 16.99 -2.29 -10.34
N GLU A 28 16.11 -2.57 -9.40
CA GLU A 28 16.21 -3.75 -8.53
C GLU A 28 15.39 -4.93 -9.01
N ALA A 29 14.18 -4.68 -9.53
CA ALA A 29 13.27 -5.72 -10.01
C ALA A 29 13.24 -5.87 -11.54
N GLY A 30 13.98 -5.03 -12.28
CA GLY A 30 14.08 -5.11 -13.74
C GLY A 30 12.79 -4.73 -14.46
N LYS A 31 11.90 -3.96 -13.81
CA LYS A 31 10.61 -3.57 -14.41
C LYS A 31 10.78 -2.59 -15.58
N LEU A 32 9.84 -2.65 -16.51
CA LEU A 32 9.65 -1.57 -17.48
C LEU A 32 9.10 -0.33 -16.77
N TYR A 33 9.33 0.86 -17.33
CA TYR A 33 8.84 2.11 -16.76
C TYR A 33 7.32 2.10 -16.53
N SER A 34 6.55 1.65 -17.53
CA SER A 34 5.09 1.53 -17.42
C SER A 34 4.65 0.61 -16.29
N ASP A 35 5.39 -0.48 -16.07
CA ASP A 35 5.08 -1.46 -15.02
C ASP A 35 5.46 -0.91 -13.64
N GLY A 36 6.52 -0.10 -13.56
CA GLY A 36 6.87 0.65 -12.35
C GLY A 36 5.80 1.67 -11.99
N VAL A 37 5.31 2.45 -12.97
CA VAL A 37 4.20 3.40 -12.76
C VAL A 37 2.96 2.66 -12.26
N ALA A 38 2.59 1.54 -12.88
CA ALA A 38 1.44 0.74 -12.48
C ALA A 38 1.60 0.21 -11.04
N GLU A 39 2.79 -0.26 -10.68
CA GLU A 39 3.08 -0.76 -9.35
C GLU A 39 2.99 0.31 -8.26
N VAL A 40 3.55 1.51 -8.46
CA VAL A 40 3.44 2.58 -7.46
C VAL A 40 1.98 2.99 -7.29
N ARG A 41 1.22 3.09 -8.38
CA ARG A 41 -0.21 3.41 -8.31
C ARG A 41 -1.02 2.35 -7.59
N GLU A 42 -0.75 1.08 -7.82
CA GLU A 42 -1.42 -0.02 -7.11
C GLU A 42 -1.11 0.01 -5.60
N ALA A 43 0.12 0.35 -5.21
CA ALA A 43 0.50 0.56 -3.81
C ALA A 43 -0.27 1.72 -3.15
N VAL A 44 -0.42 2.85 -3.86
CA VAL A 44 -1.22 3.99 -3.42
C VAL A 44 -2.69 3.60 -3.28
N ASP A 45 -3.22 2.84 -4.23
CA ASP A 45 -4.59 2.36 -4.23
C ASP A 45 -4.85 1.44 -3.03
N PHE A 46 -3.94 0.53 -2.66
CA PHE A 46 -4.07 -0.26 -1.44
C PHE A 46 -4.18 0.62 -0.19
N CYS A 47 -3.30 1.61 -0.05
CA CYS A 47 -3.32 2.53 1.09
C CYS A 47 -4.67 3.25 1.21
N ARG A 48 -5.17 3.81 0.10
CA ARG A 48 -6.44 4.56 0.07
C ARG A 48 -7.65 3.65 0.23
N TYR A 49 -7.64 2.50 -0.44
CA TYR A 49 -8.73 1.53 -0.38
C TYR A 49 -8.90 0.97 1.04
N TYR A 50 -7.82 0.51 1.68
CA TYR A 50 -7.91 -0.05 3.03
C TYR A 50 -8.23 1.02 4.09
N ALA A 51 -7.75 2.25 3.94
CA ALA A 51 -8.17 3.36 4.79
C ALA A 51 -9.70 3.57 4.74
N ASN A 52 -10.26 3.63 3.53
CA ASN A 52 -11.69 3.83 3.33
C ASN A 52 -12.51 2.62 3.80
N ARG A 53 -12.08 1.40 3.48
CA ARG A 53 -12.72 0.16 3.95
C ARG A 53 -12.71 0.05 5.46
N ALA A 54 -11.63 0.43 6.12
CA ALA A 54 -11.56 0.43 7.58
C ALA A 54 -12.59 1.41 8.17
N GLU A 55 -12.64 2.65 7.70
CA GLU A 55 -13.62 3.62 8.20
C GLU A 55 -15.08 3.21 7.94
N GLU A 56 -15.37 2.60 6.79
CA GLU A 56 -16.69 2.04 6.48
C GLU A 56 -17.05 0.87 7.40
N THR A 57 -16.10 -0.05 7.62
CA THR A 57 -16.33 -1.27 8.42
C THR A 57 -16.48 -0.96 9.90
N PHE A 58 -15.76 0.04 10.42
CA PHE A 58 -15.73 0.40 11.84
C PHE A 58 -16.63 1.59 12.20
N ARG A 59 -17.38 2.16 11.25
CA ARG A 59 -18.20 3.38 11.43
C ARG A 59 -19.10 3.35 12.67
N ASP A 60 -19.76 2.22 12.91
CA ASP A 60 -20.74 2.04 13.99
C ASP A 60 -20.20 1.15 15.13
N GLY A 61 -18.88 1.08 15.29
CA GLY A 61 -18.25 0.25 16.34
C GLY A 61 -18.37 -1.25 16.06
N GLY A 62 -18.33 -1.64 14.78
CA GLY A 62 -18.51 -3.02 14.33
C GLY A 62 -17.68 -4.03 15.14
N PRO A 63 -18.15 -5.28 15.31
CA PRO A 63 -17.67 -6.24 16.31
C PRO A 63 -16.28 -6.83 16.00
N LEU A 64 -15.57 -6.28 15.02
CA LEU A 64 -14.31 -6.80 14.54
C LEU A 64 -13.16 -6.25 15.37
N GLU A 65 -12.19 -7.09 15.66
CA GLU A 65 -10.96 -6.72 16.34
C GLU A 65 -9.76 -7.21 15.54
N GLY A 66 -8.61 -6.56 15.75
CA GLY A 66 -7.36 -7.00 15.14
C GLY A 66 -6.97 -8.38 15.65
N ARG A 67 -6.51 -9.27 14.77
CA ARG A 67 -6.09 -10.64 15.14
C ARG A 67 -4.74 -10.71 15.87
N GLY A 68 -4.12 -9.57 16.17
CA GLY A 68 -2.79 -9.48 16.76
C GLY A 68 -1.69 -9.28 15.70
N VAL A 69 -0.54 -9.93 15.90
CA VAL A 69 0.64 -9.79 15.04
C VAL A 69 0.48 -10.61 13.77
N PHE A 70 0.84 -10.01 12.62
CA PHE A 70 0.85 -10.66 11.31
C PHE A 70 2.27 -10.71 10.75
N VAL A 71 2.55 -11.74 9.95
CA VAL A 71 3.76 -11.85 9.13
C VAL A 71 3.37 -11.68 7.67
N CYS A 72 3.95 -10.69 6.99
CA CYS A 72 3.74 -10.44 5.57
C CYS A 72 4.96 -10.92 4.78
N ILE A 73 4.77 -11.89 3.89
CA ILE A 73 5.82 -12.44 3.01
C ILE A 73 5.40 -12.13 1.58
N SER A 74 6.12 -11.20 0.95
CA SER A 74 5.81 -10.70 -0.39
C SER A 74 6.72 -11.30 -1.46
N PRO A 75 6.20 -11.54 -2.68
CA PRO A 75 6.98 -12.04 -3.80
C PRO A 75 7.74 -10.91 -4.51
N ARG A 76 8.72 -11.29 -5.33
CA ARG A 76 9.62 -10.33 -6.00
C ARG A 76 9.05 -9.67 -7.26
N ASN A 77 7.92 -10.12 -7.80
CA ASN A 77 7.34 -9.62 -9.05
C ASN A 77 6.54 -8.32 -8.88
N PHE A 78 6.03 -8.05 -7.67
CA PHE A 78 5.46 -6.77 -7.26
C PHE A 78 6.07 -6.39 -5.90
N PRO A 79 7.36 -6.02 -5.90
CA PRO A 79 8.12 -5.79 -4.67
C PRO A 79 7.54 -4.68 -3.79
N LEU A 80 6.81 -3.71 -4.34
CA LEU A 80 6.20 -2.60 -3.63
C LEU A 80 4.71 -2.83 -3.39
N ALA A 81 3.94 -3.10 -4.45
CA ALA A 81 2.48 -3.14 -4.36
C ALA A 81 1.96 -4.29 -3.48
N ILE A 82 2.43 -5.53 -3.71
CA ILE A 82 1.98 -6.68 -2.90
C ILE A 82 2.50 -6.57 -1.46
N PHE A 83 3.72 -6.05 -1.27
CA PHE A 83 4.26 -5.81 0.08
C PHE A 83 3.36 -4.86 0.87
N LEU A 84 3.04 -3.69 0.29
CA LEU A 84 2.19 -2.71 0.97
C LEU A 84 0.77 -3.23 1.11
N GLY A 85 0.18 -3.84 0.08
CA GLY A 85 -1.16 -4.41 0.17
C GLY A 85 -1.34 -5.47 1.27
N GLN A 86 -0.27 -6.13 1.71
CA GLN A 86 -0.31 -7.03 2.87
C GLN A 86 -0.09 -6.30 4.21
N ALA A 87 0.73 -5.25 4.23
CA ALA A 87 1.18 -4.57 5.45
C ALA A 87 0.32 -3.38 5.87
N THR A 88 -0.48 -2.82 4.95
CA THR A 88 -1.37 -1.67 5.18
C THR A 88 -2.81 -2.11 5.44
#